data_AF-A0A353P9H9-F1
#
_entry.id   AF-A0A353P9H9-F1
#
_cell.length_a   1.000
_cell.length_b   1.000
_cell.length_c   1.000
_cell.angle_alpha   90.00
_cell.angle_beta   90.00
_cell.angle_gamma   90.00
#
_symmetry.space_group_name_H-M   'P 1'
#
loop_
_entity.id
_entity.type
_entity.pdbx_description
1 polymer ?
#
loop_
_entity_poly.entity_id
_entity_poly.type
_entity_poly.pdbx_seq_one_letter_code
_entity_poly.pdbx_strand_id
1 'polypeptide(L)' 'KPMNCPCHVQIFNHGLRSYRELPLRMAEFGACHRNEPSGALHGLMRVRHFVQDDAHI' A
#
# COMPACT_ATOMS: atom_id res chain seq x y z
N LYS A 1 -6.58 -2.43 5.69
CA LYS A 1 -6.00 -3.37 4.68
C LYS A 1 -4.58 -3.73 5.09
N PRO A 2 -4.03 -4.92 4.79
CA PRO A 2 -2.65 -5.25 5.20
C PRO A 2 -1.56 -4.64 4.28
N MET A 3 -1.97 -4.12 3.11
CA MET A 3 -1.14 -3.44 2.09
C MET A 3 -2.04 -2.63 1.13
N ASN A 4 -1.49 -1.64 0.41
CA ASN A 4 -2.24 -0.80 -0.55
C ASN A 4 -2.28 -1.38 -1.98
N CYS A 5 -1.37 -2.29 -2.34
CA CYS A 5 -1.15 -2.74 -3.72
C CYS A 5 -2.42 -3.22 -4.47
N PRO A 6 -3.29 -4.06 -3.89
CA PRO A 6 -4.50 -4.51 -4.59
C PRO A 6 -5.43 -3.35 -4.98
N CYS A 7 -5.50 -2.30 -4.17
CA CYS A 7 -6.28 -1.10 -4.49
C CYS A 7 -5.68 -0.34 -5.67
N HIS A 8 -4.36 -0.20 -5.74
CA HIS A 8 -3.68 0.45 -6.86
C HIS A 8 -3.86 -0.32 -8.18
N VAL A 9 -3.94 -1.65 -8.13
CA VAL A 9 -4.29 -2.46 -9.30
C VAL A 9 -5.73 -2.19 -9.76
N GLN A 10 -6.68 -2.04 -8.84
CA GLN A 10 -8.06 -1.67 -9.21
C GLN A 10 -8.13 -0.28 -9.84
N ILE A 11 -7.35 0.69 -9.35
CA ILE A 11 -7.24 2.03 -9.95
C ILE A 11 -6.65 1.96 -11.36
N PHE A 12 -5.60 1.14 -11.55
CA PHE A 12 -5.02 0.93 -12.87
C PHE A 12 -6.07 0.37 -13.85
N ASN A 13 -6.82 -0.66 -13.42
CA ASN A 13 -7.83 -1.35 -14.22
C ASN A 13 -9.11 -0.56 -14.51
N HIS A 14 -9.36 0.55 -13.80
CA HIS A 14 -10.58 1.35 -13.99
C HIS A 14 -10.65 2.07 -15.35
N GLY A 15 -9.53 2.20 -16.07
CA GLY A 15 -9.47 2.89 -17.37
C GLY A 15 -8.64 2.15 -18.41
N LEU A 16 -8.87 2.47 -19.68
CA LEU A 16 -7.98 2.06 -20.78
C LEU A 16 -6.64 2.79 -20.63
N ARG A 17 -5.53 2.07 -20.75
CA ARG A 17 -4.18 2.61 -20.58
C ARG A 17 -3.41 2.57 -21.90
N SER A 18 -2.80 3.69 -22.26
CA SER A 18 -1.89 3.76 -23.40
C SER A 18 -0.44 3.57 -22.94
N TYR A 19 0.41 3.01 -23.80
CA TYR A 19 1.86 2.96 -23.53
C TYR A 19 2.46 4.36 -23.27
N ARG A 20 1.82 5.41 -23.78
CA ARG A 20 2.24 6.82 -23.59
C ARG A 20 2.03 7.33 -22.16
N GLU A 21 1.13 6.70 -21.40
CA GLU A 21 0.85 7.07 -20.01
C GLU A 21 1.82 6.39 -19.04
N LEU A 22 2.57 5.38 -19.52
CA LEU A 22 3.55 4.68 -18.71
C LEU A 22 4.89 5.45 -18.68
N PRO A 23 5.58 5.45 -17.52
CA PRO A 23 5.22 4.79 -16.26
C PRO A 23 4.16 5.57 -15.45
N LEU A 24 3.05 4.90 -15.11
CA LEU A 24 2.01 5.45 -14.26
C LEU A 24 2.43 5.26 -12.79
N ARG A 25 2.51 6.34 -12.02
CA ARG A 25 2.97 6.28 -10.63
C ARG A 25 1.83 6.63 -9.68
N MET A 26 1.62 5.82 -8.66
CA MET A 26 0.60 6.01 -7.64
C MET A 26 1.24 5.94 -6.25
N ALA A 27 0.95 6.91 -5.38
CA ALA A 27 1.42 6.93 -4.00
C ALA A 27 0.24 7.11 -3.05
N GLU A 28 0.26 6.42 -1.90
CA GLU A 28 -0.80 6.49 -0.91
C GLU A 28 -0.22 6.41 0.51
N PHE A 29 -0.58 7.37 1.36
CA PHE A 29 -0.40 7.29 2.81
C PHE A 29 -1.57 6.54 3.46
N GLY A 30 -1.72 5.26 3.09
CA GLY A 30 -2.84 4.41 3.51
C GLY A 30 -2.60 3.74 4.86
N ALA A 31 -3.62 3.72 5.72
CA ALA A 31 -3.55 3.03 7.01
C ALA A 31 -3.58 1.50 6.84
N CYS A 32 -2.43 0.88 7.11
CA CYS A 32 -2.23 -0.56 7.03
C CYS A 32 -2.35 -1.23 8.40
N HIS A 33 -2.94 -2.42 8.40
CA HIS A 33 -3.21 -3.19 9.62
C HIS A 33 -2.75 -4.64 9.42
N ARG A 34 -1.85 -5.13 10.30
CA ARG A 34 -1.36 -6.52 10.30
C ARG A 34 -1.52 -7.10 11.70
N ASN A 35 -2.08 -8.30 11.81
CA ASN A 35 -2.30 -8.96 13.10
C ASN A 35 -1.02 -9.66 13.58
N GLU A 36 0.01 -8.87 13.87
CA GLU A 36 1.28 -9.37 14.41
C GLU A 36 1.07 -9.99 15.81
N PRO A 37 1.74 -11.11 16.15
CA PRO A 37 1.66 -11.73 17.47
C PRO A 37 1.99 -10.74 18.59
N SER A 38 1.25 -10.77 19.70
CA SER A 38 1.43 -9.80 20.79
C SER A 38 2.85 -9.80 21.37
N GLY A 39 3.51 -10.96 21.41
CA GLY A 39 4.89 -11.10 21.87
C GLY A 39 5.97 -10.58 20.91
N ALA A 40 5.60 -10.22 19.67
CA ALA A 40 6.53 -9.71 18.66
C ALA A 40 6.47 -8.17 18.50
N LEU A 41 5.60 -7.47 19.26
CA LEU A 41 5.48 -6.01 19.17
C LEU A 41 6.63 -5.33 19.91
N HIS A 42 7.15 -4.24 19.33
CA HIS A 42 8.28 -3.52 19.93
C HIS A 42 8.23 -2.01 19.63
N GLY A 43 7.87 -1.21 20.63
CA GLY A 43 7.82 0.25 20.55
C GLY A 43 7.10 0.73 19.28
N LEU A 44 7.79 1.56 18.49
CA LEU A 44 7.35 2.00 17.16
C LEU A 44 7.96 1.18 16.02
N MET A 45 8.95 0.32 16.31
CA MET A 45 9.64 -0.48 15.30
C MET A 45 8.76 -1.62 14.75
N ARG A 46 7.82 -2.12 15.56
CA ARG A 46 6.94 -3.21 15.16
C ARG A 46 5.55 -3.07 15.79
N VAL A 47 4.58 -2.65 14.98
CA VAL A 47 3.21 -2.29 15.39
C VAL A 47 2.17 -2.96 14.49
N ARG A 48 0.94 -3.10 14.99
CA ARG A 48 -0.18 -3.65 14.20
C ARG A 48 -0.79 -2.64 13.25
N HIS A 49 -0.66 -1.35 13.53
CA HIS A 49 -1.26 -0.25 12.77
C HIS A 49 -0.15 0.71 12.36
N PHE A 50 0.03 0.94 11.08
CA PHE A 50 1.05 1.84 10.56
C PHE A 50 0.62 2.43 9.22
N VAL A 51 1.22 3.56 8.86
CA VAL A 51 1.09 4.17 7.55
C VAL A 51 2.46 4.10 6.90
N GLN A 52 2.52 3.58 5.67
CA GLN A 52 3.74 3.59 4.87
C GLN A 52 3.62 4.68 3.82
N ASP A 53 4.76 5.24 3.42
CA ASP A 53 4.95 6.03 2.20
C ASP A 53 4.91 5.12 0.96
N ASP A 54 3.80 4.41 0.79
CA ASP A 54 3.69 3.32 -0.19
C ASP A 54 3.46 3.86 -1.61
N ALA A 55 4.20 3.32 -2.57
CA ALA A 55 4.16 3.76 -3.96
C ALA A 55 4.29 2.60 -4.95
N HIS A 56 3.61 2.73 -6.08
CA HIS A 56 3.52 1.72 -7.13
C HIS A 56 3.76 2.36 -8.49
N ILE A 57 4.51 1.68 -9.35
CA ILE A 57 4.90 2.09 -10.70
C ILE A 57 4.53 0.98 -11.68
#